data_AF-A0A388PCN3-F1
#
_entry.id   AF-A0A388PCN3-F1
#
_cell.length_a   1.000
_cell.length_b   1.000
_cell.length_c   1.000
_cell.angle_alpha   90.00
_cell.angle_beta   90.00
_cell.angle_gamma   90.00
#
_symmetry.space_group_name_H-M   'P 1'
#
loop_
_entity.id
_entity.type
_entity.pdbx_description
1 polymer ?
#
loop_
_entity_poly.entity_id
_entity_poly.type
_entity_poly.pdbx_seq_one_letter_code
_entity_poly.pdbx_strand_id
1 'polypeptide(L)'
;MVGQITANSFGYNMVRNLVGAAVCVGEGRFEPGWMKKILEQRVRISDSYVFPAKGLTLIKVNFPPEDQYLANYNDYHQQQLGQENEGDF
;
A
#
# COMPACT_ATOMS: atom_id res chain seq x y z
N MET A 1 20.49 -2.51 -0.46
CA MET A 1 19.64 -1.48 0.19
C MET A 1 18.44 -2.18 0.80
N VAL A 2 17.94 -1.71 1.95
CA VAL A 2 16.73 -2.21 2.60
C VAL A 2 15.76 -1.05 2.78
N GLY A 3 14.48 -1.24 2.47
CA GLY A 3 13.42 -0.27 2.71
C GLY A 3 12.35 -0.88 3.61
N GLN A 4 11.85 -0.10 4.57
CA GLN A 4 10.72 -0.47 5.43
C GLN A 4 9.53 0.43 5.09
N ILE A 5 8.35 -0.18 4.92
CA ILE A 5 7.12 0.54 4.59
C ILE A 5 6.06 0.12 5.60
N THR A 6 5.39 1.11 6.18
CA THR A 6 4.29 0.93 7.13
C THR A 6 3.07 1.65 6.59
N ALA A 7 1.92 0.97 6.61
CA ALA A 7 0.64 1.54 6.24
C ALA A 7 -0.48 0.85 7.05
N ASN A 8 -1.66 1.46 7.07
CA ASN A 8 -2.88 0.85 7.60
C ASN A 8 -3.35 -0.33 6.73
N SER A 9 -3.18 -0.20 5.41
CA SER A 9 -3.46 -1.26 4.44
C SER A 9 -2.56 -1.12 3.23
N PHE A 10 -2.40 -2.22 2.49
CA PHE A 10 -1.65 -2.25 1.24
C PHE A 10 -2.53 -2.80 0.12
N GLY A 11 -2.60 -2.08 -0.99
CA GLY A 11 -3.26 -2.57 -2.20
C GLY A 11 -2.45 -3.66 -2.91
N TYR A 12 -3.09 -4.36 -3.84
CA TYR A 12 -2.43 -5.37 -4.67
C TYR A 12 -1.20 -4.80 -5.38
N ASN A 13 -0.07 -5.48 -5.25
CA ASN A 13 1.25 -5.06 -5.76
C ASN A 13 1.77 -3.68 -5.27
N MET A 14 1.11 -3.00 -4.33
CA MET A 14 1.46 -1.63 -3.92
C MET A 14 2.93 -1.48 -3.51
N VAL A 15 3.39 -2.33 -2.60
CA VAL A 15 4.78 -2.28 -2.11
C VAL A 15 5.78 -2.58 -3.23
N ARG A 16 5.48 -3.58 -4.07
CA ARG A 16 6.34 -4.00 -5.18
C ARG A 16 6.42 -2.93 -6.27
N ASN A 17 5.34 -2.20 -6.50
CA ASN A 17 5.30 -1.05 -7.41
C ASN A 17 6.13 0.12 -6.88
N LEU A 18 6.03 0.42 -5.58
CA LEU A 18 6.82 1.47 -4.96
C LEU A 18 8.33 1.17 -5.05
N VAL A 19 8.72 -0.07 -4.73
CA VAL A 19 10.11 -0.53 -4.87
C VAL A 19 10.55 -0.49 -6.34
N GLY A 20 9.69 -0.92 -7.27
CA GLY A 20 9.97 -0.86 -8.71
C GLY A 20 10.26 0.55 -9.21
N ALA A 21 9.45 1.54 -8.79
CA ALA A 21 9.70 2.94 -9.10
C ALA A 21 11.02 3.45 -8.49
N ALA A 22 11.34 3.06 -7.24
CA ALA A 22 12.58 3.48 -6.58
C ALA A 22 13.81 2.94 -7.31
N VAL A 23 13.76 1.68 -7.76
CA VAL A 23 14.83 1.05 -8.54
C VAL A 23 14.97 1.72 -9.90
N CYS A 24 13.88 2.02 -10.61
CA CYS A 24 13.98 2.69 -11.92
C CYS A 24 14.60 4.09 -11.80
N VAL A 25 14.32 4.83 -10.72
CA VAL A 25 15.00 6.09 -10.42
C VAL A 25 16.47 5.87 -10.08
N GLY A 26 16.77 4.89 -9.22
CA GLY A 26 18.15 4.58 -8.81
C GLY A 26 19.06 4.09 -9.94
N GLU A 27 18.48 3.47 -10.97
CA GLU A 27 19.19 3.07 -12.20
C GLU A 27 19.25 4.18 -13.25
N GLY A 28 18.67 5.36 -12.98
CA GLY A 28 18.66 6.49 -13.92
C GLY A 28 17.69 6.34 -15.10
N ARG A 29 16.75 5.39 -15.04
CA ARG A 29 15.70 5.24 -16.08
C ARG A 29 14.67 6.37 -16.00
N PHE A 30 14.49 6.94 -14.81
CA PHE A 30 13.66 8.13 -14.58
C PHE A 30 14.36 9.12 -13.65
N GLU A 31 14.07 10.40 -13.83
CA GLU A 31 14.55 11.47 -12.95
C GLU A 31 13.97 11.34 -11.53
N PRO A 32 14.68 11.81 -10.48
CA PRO A 32 14.21 11.73 -9.09
C PRO A 32 12.81 12.31 -8.84
N GLY A 33 12.42 13.36 -9.57
CA GLY A 33 11.09 13.97 -9.47
C GLY A 33 9.95 13.14 -10.05
N TRP A 34 10.24 12.12 -10.86
CA TRP A 34 9.23 11.33 -11.57
C TRP A 34 8.31 10.57 -10.61
N MET A 35 8.86 9.93 -9.57
CA MET A 35 8.08 9.15 -8.62
C MET A 35 7.03 10.01 -7.90
N LYS A 36 7.39 11.23 -7.49
CA LYS A 36 6.47 12.19 -6.86
C LYS A 36 5.35 12.58 -7.83
N LYS A 37 5.69 12.87 -9.09
CA LYS A 37 4.72 13.22 -10.13
C LYS A 37 3.68 12.11 -10.34
N ILE A 38 4.11 10.85 -10.44
CA ILE A 38 3.18 9.71 -10.61
C ILE A 38 2.24 9.58 -9.40
N LEU A 39 2.77 9.75 -8.19
CA LEU A 39 1.98 9.70 -6.96
C LEU A 39 0.91 10.81 -6.93
N GLU A 40 1.28 12.03 -7.28
CA GLU A 40 0.36 13.18 -7.35
C GLU A 40 -0.72 12.99 -8.43
N GLN A 41 -0.36 12.41 -9.57
CA GLN A 41 -1.28 12.13 -10.67
C GLN A 41 -2.18 10.92 -10.39
N ARG A 42 -1.93 10.15 -9.33
CA ARG A 42 -2.64 8.90 -9.00
C ARG A 42 -2.64 7.90 -10.15
N VAL A 43 -1.57 7.89 -10.94
CA VAL A 43 -1.43 6.98 -12.08
C VAL A 43 -0.80 5.68 -11.60
N ARG A 44 -1.40 4.55 -11.97
CA ARG A 44 -0.83 3.23 -11.69
C ARG A 44 0.43 3.02 -12.53
N ILE A 45 1.51 2.60 -11.88
CA ILE A 45 2.74 2.20 -12.57
C ILE A 45 2.45 0.94 -13.39
N SER A 46 2.99 0.90 -14.61
CA SER A 46 2.87 -0.27 -15.50
C SER A 46 3.32 -1.55 -14.80
N ASP A 47 2.58 -2.64 -15.01
CA ASP A 47 2.88 -3.93 -14.40
C ASP A 47 4.28 -4.46 -14.83
N SER A 48 4.83 -3.97 -15.94
CA SER A 48 6.21 -4.25 -16.38
C SER A 48 7.30 -3.76 -15.42
N TYR A 49 6.97 -2.81 -14.53
CA TYR A 49 7.88 -2.31 -13.50
C TYR A 49 7.58 -2.86 -12.10
N VAL A 50 6.64 -3.80 -11.97
CA VAL A 50 6.37 -4.48 -10.70
C VAL A 50 7.61 -5.29 -10.31
N PHE A 51 8.24 -4.92 -9.20
CA PHE A 51 9.45 -5.60 -8.76
C PHE A 51 9.16 -7.05 -8.35
N PRO A 52 10.09 -8.02 -8.49
CA PRO A 52 9.87 -9.40 -8.05
C PRO A 52 9.42 -9.50 -6.59
N ALA A 53 8.58 -10.49 -6.27
CA ALA A 53 8.12 -10.72 -4.90
C ALA A 53 9.23 -11.21 -3.96
N LYS A 54 10.26 -11.86 -4.52
CA LYS A 54 11.44 -12.28 -3.77
C LYS A 54 12.13 -11.06 -3.15
N GLY A 55 12.31 -11.08 -1.84
CA GLY A 55 12.89 -9.96 -1.08
C GLY A 55 11.87 -9.05 -0.38
N LEU A 56 10.57 -9.26 -0.60
CA LEU A 56 9.54 -8.67 0.25
C LEU A 56 9.24 -9.59 1.44
N THR A 57 9.30 -9.06 2.65
CA THR A 57 9.00 -9.81 3.87
C THR A 57 8.15 -8.95 4.79
N LEU A 58 7.06 -9.54 5.31
CA LEU A 58 6.25 -8.91 6.36
C LEU A 58 7.03 -8.96 7.68
N ILE A 59 7.32 -7.80 8.25
CA ILE A 59 8.16 -7.70 9.46
C ILE A 59 7.34 -7.51 10.74
N LYS A 60 6.18 -6.86 10.67
CA LYS A 60 5.41 -6.45 11.85
C LYS A 60 3.96 -6.17 11.47
N VAL A 61 3.05 -6.58 12.35
CA VAL A 61 1.64 -6.17 12.35
C VAL A 61 1.35 -5.58 13.73
N ASN A 62 0.76 -4.38 13.76
CA ASN A 62 0.33 -3.74 15.00
C ASN A 62 -1.11 -4.18 15.29
N PHE A 63 -1.30 -4.85 16.42
CA PHE A 63 -2.62 -5.10 16.97
C PHE A 63 -2.90 -4.07 18.08
N PRO A 64 -4.16 -3.62 18.20
CA PRO A 64 -4.57 -2.82 19.34
C PRO A 64 -4.46 -3.62 20.65
N PRO A 65 -4.51 -2.98 21.81
CA PRO A 65 -4.64 -3.65 23.10
C PRO A 65 -5.86 -4.58 23.17
N GLU A 66 -5.78 -5.64 23.98
CA GLU A 66 -6.83 -6.68 24.07
C GLU A 66 -8.19 -6.12 24.55
N ASP A 67 -8.16 -5.16 25.46
CA ASP A 67 -9.35 -4.45 25.97
C ASP A 67 -10.07 -3.63 24.88
N GLN A 68 -9.40 -3.36 23.75
CA GLN A 68 -9.95 -2.62 22.62
C GLN A 68 -10.44 -3.52 21.48
N TYR A 69 -10.25 -4.84 21.55
CA TYR A 69 -10.64 -5.76 20.48
C TYR A 69 -12.13 -5.70 20.17
N LEU A 70 -12.99 -5.77 21.20
CA LEU A 70 -14.44 -5.77 21.01
C LEU A 70 -14.94 -4.42 20.46
N ALA A 71 -14.40 -3.31 20.97
CA ALA A 71 -14.75 -1.98 20.50
C ALA A 71 -14.41 -1.83 19.00
N ASN A 72 -13.17 -2.16 18.62
CA ASN A 72 -12.73 -2.06 17.24
C ASN A 72 -13.52 -3.00 16.32
N TYR A 73 -13.83 -4.22 16.76
CA TYR A 73 -14.68 -5.15 15.99
C TYR A 73 -16.06 -4.54 15.71
N ASN A 74 -16.70 -3.94 16.71
CA ASN A 74 -18.01 -3.30 16.54
C ASN A 74 -17.93 -2.12 15.57
N ASP A 75 -16.89 -1.30 15.66
CA ASP A 75 -16.66 -0.17 14.75
C ASP A 75 -16.47 -0.65 13.30
N TYR A 76 -15.64 -1.68 13.08
CA TYR A 76 -15.45 -2.28 11.75
C TYR A 76 -16.73 -2.88 11.19
N HIS A 77 -17.56 -3.52 12.02
CA HIS A 77 -18.85 -4.07 11.59
C HIS A 77 -19.85 -2.99 11.18
N GLN A 78 -19.93 -1.89 11.92
CA GLN A 78 -20.80 -0.76 11.57
C GLN A 78 -20.38 -0.08 10.28
N GLN A 79 -19.07 0.06 10.05
CA GLN A 79 -18.53 0.63 8.81
C GLN A 79 -18.88 -0.23 7.58
N GLN A 80 -18.86 -1.56 7.70
CA GLN A 80 -19.23 -2.45 6.59
C GLN A 80 -20.74 -2.38 6.27
N LEU A 81 -21.59 -2.36 7.29
CA LEU A 81 -23.04 -2.18 7.11
C LEU A 81 -23.38 -0.82 6.47
N GLY A 82 -22.58 0.22 6.71
CA GLY A 82 -22.71 1.51 6.04
C GLY A 82 -22.31 1.48 4.56
N GLN A 83 -21.31 0.67 4.19
CA GLN A 83 -20.79 0.58 2.81
C GLN A 83 -21.66 -0.29 1.89
N GLU A 84 -22.40 -1.27 2.41
CA GLU A 84 -23.38 -2.04 1.62
C GLU A 84 -24.57 -1.19 1.12
N ASN A 85 -24.78 0.00 1.69
CA ASN A 85 -25.88 0.90 1.29
C ASN A 85 -25.49 1.97 0.24
N GLU A 86 -24.21 2.04 -0.16
CA GLU A 86 -23.70 3.02 -1.15
C GLU A 86 -23.14 2.36 -2.43
N GLY A 87 -23.46 1.08 -2.65
CA GLY A 87 -22.96 0.27 -3.78
C GLY A 87 -23.91 0.12 -4.97
N ASP A 88 -24.84 1.06 -5.20
CA ASP A 88 -25.74 1.05 -6.36
C ASP A 88 -25.52 2.31 -7.22
N PHE A 89 -24.42 2.31 -7.98
CA PHE A 89 -24.18 3.09 -9.20
C PHE A 89 -23.15 2.39 -10.10
#